data_AF-A0A483QYD6-F1
#
_entry.id   AF-A0A483QYD6-F1
#
_cell.length_a   1.000
_cell.length_b   1.000
_cell.length_c   1.000
_cell.angle_alpha   90.00
_cell.angle_beta   90.00
_cell.angle_gamma   90.00
#
_symmetry.space_group_name_H-M   'P 1'
#
loop_
_entity.id
_entity.type
_entity.pdbx_description
1 polymer ?
#
loop_
_entity_poly.entity_id
_entity_poly.type
_entity_poly.pdbx_seq_one_letter_code
_entity_poly.pdbx_strand_id
1 'polypeptide(L)'
;MKEKISKIDKNFYTDIFIKTSFQNEFEAGGVIPPIAKNQVSTISNKNKTFYSLAHSSPHYSIQTRIEKFLLKNIPLSASSFAFRKERSYLHYLEPHTQNVKYCHLDIVSFFHSIDVNIVRDTFSVYFSDEFLVKEKQSLLDAFMASVTLTAELDGVEKTFIPMGFKSSPSISNIIFRKID
;
A
#
# COMPACT_ATOMS: atom_id res chain seq x y z
N MET A 1 12.89 -23.05 3.28
CA MET A 1 13.72 -21.92 3.76
C MET A 1 13.26 -20.69 2.99
N LYS A 2 12.42 -19.82 3.60
CA LYS A 2 11.93 -18.61 2.90
C LYS A 2 13.07 -17.60 2.89
N GLU A 3 13.52 -17.19 1.70
CA GLU A 3 14.50 -16.10 1.57
C GLU A 3 13.99 -14.89 2.35
N LYS A 4 14.78 -14.44 3.32
CA LYS A 4 14.50 -13.23 4.07
C LYS A 4 14.57 -12.10 3.05
N ILE A 5 13.45 -11.41 2.79
CA ILE A 5 13.46 -10.23 1.93
C ILE A 5 14.55 -9.31 2.47
N SER A 6 15.58 -9.07 1.65
CA SER A 6 16.60 -8.08 1.98
C SER A 6 15.92 -6.74 2.16
N LYS A 7 16.39 -5.95 3.13
CA LYS A 7 15.89 -4.59 3.29
C LYS A 7 16.07 -3.83 1.98
N ILE A 8 15.08 -3.01 1.65
CA ILE A 8 15.14 -2.07 0.54
C ILE A 8 16.10 -0.96 0.93
N ASP A 9 17.26 -0.94 0.29
CA ASP A 9 18.23 0.14 0.38
C ASP A 9 17.96 1.22 -0.66
N LYS A 10 18.72 2.30 -0.60
CA LYS A 10 18.61 3.43 -1.53
C LYS A 10 18.79 3.02 -2.99
N ASN A 11 19.77 2.19 -3.30
CA ASN A 11 20.09 1.79 -4.67
C ASN A 11 18.93 0.99 -5.28
N PHE A 12 18.39 0.03 -4.52
CA PHE A 12 17.20 -0.70 -4.94
C PHE A 12 16.02 0.25 -5.15
N TYR A 13 15.79 1.18 -4.22
CA TYR A 13 14.70 2.12 -4.33
C TYR A 13 14.82 2.98 -5.61
N THR A 14 16.01 3.53 -5.88
CA THR A 14 16.25 4.36 -7.07
C THR A 14 16.14 3.56 -8.36
N ASP A 15 16.76 2.38 -8.42
CA ASP A 15 16.91 1.62 -9.66
C ASP A 15 15.65 0.84 -10.04
N ILE A 16 14.88 0.44 -9.02
CA ILE A 16 13.68 -0.38 -9.19
C ILE A 16 12.41 0.42 -8.99
N PHE A 17 12.21 1.07 -7.85
CA PHE A 17 10.94 1.77 -7.60
C PHE A 17 10.83 3.05 -8.40
N ILE A 18 11.88 3.85 -8.46
CA ILE A 18 11.85 5.17 -9.09
C ILE A 18 12.18 5.07 -10.57
N LYS A 19 13.28 4.42 -10.99
CA LYS A 19 13.74 4.20 -12.37
C LYS A 19 13.43 5.30 -13.40
N THR A 20 12.21 5.34 -13.93
CA THR A 20 11.73 6.28 -14.97
C THR A 20 10.73 7.32 -14.46
N SER A 21 10.41 7.30 -13.17
CA SER A 21 9.44 8.17 -12.51
C SER A 21 10.19 9.27 -11.78
N PHE A 22 9.67 10.51 -11.81
CA PHE A 22 10.23 11.67 -11.09
C PHE A 22 11.69 12.01 -11.42
N GLN A 23 12.20 11.65 -12.61
CA GLN A 23 13.60 11.89 -12.98
C GLN A 23 13.97 13.38 -12.87
N ASN A 24 13.14 14.26 -13.42
CA ASN A 24 13.36 15.71 -13.40
C ASN A 24 13.39 16.26 -11.96
N GLU A 25 12.49 15.77 -11.10
CA GLU A 25 12.42 16.18 -9.70
C GLU A 25 13.67 15.76 -8.94
N PHE A 26 14.18 14.54 -9.19
CA PHE A 26 15.42 14.08 -8.55
C PHE A 26 16.67 14.77 -9.10
N GLU A 27 16.71 15.10 -10.40
CA GLU A 27 17.78 15.91 -10.99
C GLU A 27 17.86 17.31 -10.34
N ALA A 28 16.72 17.87 -9.95
CA ALA A 28 16.63 19.12 -9.19
C ALA A 28 16.90 18.97 -7.68
N GLY A 29 17.24 17.76 -7.19
CA GLY A 29 17.43 17.48 -5.76
C GLY A 29 16.13 17.52 -4.95
N GLY A 30 15.00 17.27 -5.61
CA GLY A 30 13.66 17.13 -5.07
C GLY A 30 13.38 15.74 -4.50
N VAL A 31 12.27 15.62 -3.79
CA VAL A 31 11.79 14.39 -3.11
C VAL A 31 10.63 13.77 -3.90
N ILE A 32 10.18 12.56 -3.55
CA ILE A 32 8.89 12.07 -4.06
C ILE A 32 7.79 12.96 -3.49
N PRO A 33 7.06 13.71 -4.33
CA PRO A 33 5.99 14.56 -3.85
C PRO A 33 4.80 13.74 -3.36
N PRO A 34 3.93 14.27 -2.49
CA PRO A 34 2.63 13.67 -2.24
C PRO A 34 1.80 13.58 -3.53
N ILE A 35 0.92 12.58 -3.59
CA ILE A 35 0.01 12.38 -4.73
C ILE A 35 -0.88 13.61 -4.89
N ALA A 36 -0.76 14.28 -6.03
CA ALA A 36 -1.52 15.50 -6.30
C ALA A 36 -2.97 15.17 -6.68
N LYS A 37 -3.92 16.03 -6.27
CA LYS A 37 -5.36 15.84 -6.52
C LYS A 37 -5.70 15.71 -8.01
N ASN A 38 -4.97 16.40 -8.89
CA ASN A 38 -5.16 16.32 -10.34
C ASN A 38 -4.74 14.98 -10.97
N GLN A 39 -4.01 14.13 -10.24
CA GLN A 39 -3.60 12.79 -10.68
C GLN A 39 -4.60 11.71 -10.26
N VAL A 40 -5.61 12.06 -9.47
CA VAL A 40 -6.56 11.13 -8.87
C VAL A 40 -7.96 11.45 -9.36
N SER A 41 -8.63 10.46 -9.95
CA SER A 41 -10.07 10.53 -10.18
C SER A 41 -10.82 9.88 -9.03
N THR A 42 -11.94 10.47 -8.66
CA THR A 42 -12.82 9.97 -7.60
C THR A 42 -14.11 9.41 -8.19
N ILE A 43 -14.49 8.22 -7.76
CA ILE A 43 -15.76 7.60 -8.11
C ILE A 43 -16.52 7.39 -6.80
N SER A 44 -17.69 8.00 -6.68
CA SER A 44 -18.54 7.83 -5.50
C SER A 44 -19.69 6.88 -5.81
N ASN A 45 -19.89 5.88 -4.97
CA ASN A 45 -21.03 4.98 -5.04
C ASN A 45 -21.65 4.82 -3.65
N LYS A 46 -22.88 5.30 -3.49
CA LYS A 46 -23.56 5.43 -2.19
C LYS A 46 -22.65 6.16 -1.20
N ASN A 47 -22.31 5.53 -0.08
CA ASN A 47 -21.51 6.10 1.00
C ASN A 47 -20.02 5.72 0.89
N LYS A 48 -19.57 5.26 -0.28
CA LYS A 48 -18.17 4.85 -0.51
C LYS A 48 -17.55 5.69 -1.61
N THR A 49 -16.35 6.18 -1.34
CA THR A 49 -15.51 6.90 -2.30
C THR A 49 -14.35 6.01 -2.71
N PHE A 50 -14.17 5.87 -4.01
CA PHE A 50 -13.09 5.12 -4.63
C PHE A 50 -12.17 6.11 -5.34
N TYR A 51 -10.88 5.81 -5.32
CA TYR A 51 -9.82 6.64 -5.89
C TYR A 51 -9.07 5.84 -6.94
N SER A 52 -8.88 6.44 -8.11
CA SER A 52 -8.12 5.85 -9.19
C SER A 52 -6.99 6.78 -9.60
N LEU A 53 -5.77 6.26 -9.66
CA LEU A 53 -4.62 6.99 -10.19
C LEU A 53 -4.63 6.95 -11.71
N ALA A 54 -4.40 8.10 -12.33
CA ALA A 54 -4.17 8.16 -13.77
C ALA A 54 -3.00 7.25 -14.17
N HIS A 55 -3.14 6.47 -15.24
CA HIS A 55 -2.08 5.57 -15.71
C HIS A 55 -0.79 6.28 -16.13
N SER A 56 -0.90 7.54 -16.54
CA SER A 56 0.24 8.42 -16.85
C SER A 56 0.94 8.96 -15.60
N SER A 57 0.36 8.80 -14.40
CA SER A 57 0.96 9.28 -13.16
C SER A 57 2.25 8.51 -12.84
N PRO A 58 3.35 9.20 -12.47
CA PRO A 58 4.55 8.55 -11.95
C PRO A 58 4.25 7.66 -10.74
N HIS A 59 3.30 8.05 -9.88
CA HIS A 59 2.88 7.24 -8.74
C HIS A 59 2.23 5.92 -9.14
N TYR A 60 1.46 5.88 -10.23
CA TYR A 60 0.88 4.62 -10.73
C TYR A 60 1.98 3.62 -11.13
N SER A 61 3.04 4.12 -11.76
CA SER A 61 4.21 3.34 -12.15
C SER A 61 4.99 2.84 -10.93
N ILE A 62 5.23 3.70 -9.95
CA ILE A 62 5.89 3.34 -8.69
C ILE A 62 5.08 2.28 -7.93
N GLN A 63 3.77 2.47 -7.75
CA GLN A 63 2.90 1.49 -7.09
C GLN A 63 2.91 0.13 -7.79
N THR A 64 2.98 0.12 -9.13
CA THR A 64 3.11 -1.14 -9.88
C THR A 64 4.41 -1.87 -9.56
N ARG A 65 5.51 -1.14 -9.36
CA ARG A 65 6.82 -1.71 -9.03
C ARG A 65 6.90 -2.13 -7.56
N ILE A 66 6.39 -1.31 -6.65
CA ILE A 66 6.22 -1.67 -5.22
C ILE A 66 5.41 -2.96 -5.09
N GLU A 67 4.28 -3.06 -5.78
CA GLU A 67 3.44 -4.25 -5.77
C GLU A 67 4.21 -5.49 -6.27
N LYS A 68 4.93 -5.35 -7.38
CA LYS A 68 5.66 -6.46 -8.02
C LYS A 68 6.87 -6.94 -7.20
N PHE A 69 7.65 -6.02 -6.66
CA PHE A 69 8.97 -6.32 -6.10
C PHE A 69 9.01 -6.38 -4.58
N LEU A 70 8.04 -5.76 -3.89
CA LEU A 70 7.95 -5.79 -2.42
C LEU A 70 6.68 -6.52 -1.95
N LEU A 71 5.50 -5.97 -2.25
CA LEU A 71 4.27 -6.39 -1.56
C LEU A 71 3.90 -7.85 -1.84
N LYS A 72 4.06 -8.31 -3.09
CA LYS A 72 3.81 -9.71 -3.46
C LYS A 72 4.78 -10.72 -2.84
N ASN A 73 5.97 -10.27 -2.47
CA ASN A 73 7.01 -11.14 -1.90
C ASN A 73 6.87 -11.27 -0.38
N ILE A 74 6.13 -10.36 0.27
CA ILE A 74 5.85 -10.41 1.70
C ILE A 74 4.90 -11.58 1.98
N PRO A 75 5.30 -12.56 2.83
CA PRO A 75 4.46 -13.71 3.10
C PRO A 75 3.20 -13.28 3.87
N LEU A 76 2.05 -13.77 3.43
CA LEU A 76 0.76 -13.60 4.11
C LEU A 76 0.40 -14.85 4.92
N SER A 77 -0.54 -14.71 5.86
CA SER A 77 -1.07 -15.85 6.60
C SER A 77 -1.77 -16.86 5.66
N ALA A 78 -1.88 -18.11 6.09
CA ALA A 78 -2.64 -19.12 5.37
C ALA A 78 -4.16 -18.85 5.43
N SER A 79 -4.63 -18.20 6.51
CA SER A 79 -6.03 -17.81 6.74
C SER A 79 -6.48 -16.60 5.90
N SER A 80 -5.56 -15.84 5.28
CA SER A 80 -5.89 -14.72 4.40
C SER A 80 -6.24 -15.22 2.99
N PHE A 81 -7.47 -14.99 2.52
CA PHE A 81 -7.92 -15.39 1.17
C PHE A 81 -8.12 -14.23 0.19
N ALA A 82 -8.48 -13.05 0.68
CA ALA A 82 -8.80 -11.90 -0.16
C ALA A 82 -7.57 -11.41 -0.96
N PHE A 83 -7.81 -10.97 -2.20
CA PHE A 83 -6.81 -10.35 -3.10
C PHE A 83 -5.59 -11.22 -3.42
N ARG A 84 -5.70 -12.55 -3.27
CA ARG A 84 -4.62 -13.48 -3.59
C ARG A 84 -4.87 -14.19 -4.91
N LYS A 85 -3.81 -14.36 -5.68
CA LYS A 85 -3.84 -15.21 -6.87
C LYS A 85 -4.22 -16.64 -6.45
N GLU A 86 -5.05 -17.31 -7.24
CA GLU A 86 -5.47 -18.71 -7.02
C GLU A 86 -6.15 -18.95 -5.66
N ARG A 87 -6.78 -17.91 -5.10
CA ARG A 87 -7.70 -18.01 -3.97
C ARG A 87 -9.03 -17.40 -4.36
N SER A 88 -10.09 -17.93 -3.78
CA SER A 88 -11.45 -17.47 -4.04
C SER A 88 -12.27 -17.57 -2.77
N TYR A 89 -13.48 -17.01 -2.81
CA TYR A 89 -14.42 -17.08 -1.70
C TYR A 89 -14.77 -18.53 -1.32
N LEU A 90 -14.75 -19.47 -2.28
CA LEU A 90 -14.97 -20.89 -2.00
C LEU A 90 -13.90 -21.46 -1.06
N HIS A 91 -12.63 -21.16 -1.32
CA HIS A 91 -11.52 -21.59 -0.47
C HIS A 91 -11.62 -21.03 0.96
N TYR A 92 -12.20 -19.83 1.10
CA TYR A 92 -12.48 -19.23 2.41
C TYR A 92 -13.60 -19.97 3.14
N LEU A 93 -14.69 -20.31 2.46
CA LEU A 93 -15.86 -20.94 3.07
C LEU A 93 -15.70 -22.42 3.38
N GLU A 94 -14.96 -23.16 2.55
CA GLU A 94 -14.84 -24.62 2.61
C GLU A 94 -14.43 -25.15 4.01
N PRO A 95 -13.41 -24.58 4.70
CA PRO A 95 -13.03 -25.02 6.04
C PRO A 95 -14.12 -24.81 7.12
N HIS A 96 -15.12 -23.98 6.84
CA HIS A 96 -16.16 -23.62 7.79
C HIS A 96 -17.45 -24.43 7.63
N THR A 97 -17.57 -25.28 6.60
CA THR A 97 -18.81 -25.98 6.24
C THR A 97 -19.33 -26.96 7.30
N GLN A 98 -18.46 -27.47 8.19
CA GLN A 98 -18.83 -28.41 9.25
C GLN A 98 -18.99 -27.75 10.63
N ASN A 99 -18.81 -26.42 10.72
CA ASN A 99 -18.88 -25.71 12.00
C ASN A 99 -20.32 -25.35 12.36
N VAL A 100 -20.70 -25.58 13.61
CA VAL A 100 -22.07 -25.30 14.12
C VAL A 100 -22.20 -23.88 14.69
N LYS A 101 -21.08 -23.25 15.06
CA LYS A 101 -21.02 -21.90 15.64
C LYS A 101 -20.00 -21.07 14.87
N TYR A 102 -20.33 -19.81 14.62
CA TYR A 102 -19.45 -18.88 13.92
C TYR A 102 -19.49 -17.50 14.60
N CYS A 103 -18.37 -16.80 14.53
CA CYS A 103 -18.25 -15.40 14.89
C CYS A 103 -17.99 -14.62 13.60
N HIS A 104 -18.88 -13.70 13.24
CA HIS A 104 -18.71 -12.84 12.08
C HIS A 104 -18.30 -11.45 12.56
N LEU A 105 -17.13 -11.01 12.13
CA LEU A 105 -16.58 -9.69 12.41
C LEU A 105 -16.44 -8.92 11.10
N ASP A 106 -16.83 -7.65 11.09
CA ASP A 106 -16.64 -6.74 9.96
C ASP A 106 -16.11 -5.40 10.46
N ILE A 107 -15.28 -4.75 9.64
CA ILE A 107 -14.65 -3.47 9.97
C ILE A 107 -15.33 -2.38 9.16
N VAL A 108 -16.02 -1.48 9.87
CA VAL A 108 -16.65 -0.31 9.26
C VAL A 108 -15.57 0.56 8.60
N SER A 109 -15.79 0.92 7.34
CA SER A 109 -14.91 1.80 6.56
C SER A 109 -13.45 1.35 6.54
N PHE A 110 -13.22 0.04 6.37
CA PHE A 110 -11.92 -0.65 6.38
C PHE A 110 -10.68 0.17 5.97
N PHE A 111 -10.63 0.70 4.74
CA PHE A 111 -9.46 1.46 4.27
C PHE A 111 -9.24 2.80 4.99
N HIS A 112 -10.33 3.47 5.38
CA HIS A 112 -10.27 4.76 6.08
C HIS A 112 -10.05 4.61 7.59
N SER A 113 -10.25 3.41 8.14
CA SER A 113 -10.02 3.10 9.56
C SER A 113 -8.57 2.70 9.86
N ILE A 114 -7.78 2.33 8.84
CA ILE A 114 -6.35 2.04 9.00
C ILE A 114 -5.59 3.34 9.33
N ASP A 115 -4.95 3.39 10.49
CA ASP A 115 -4.04 4.48 10.86
C ASP A 115 -2.76 4.40 10.00
N VAL A 116 -2.36 5.55 9.45
CA VAL A 116 -1.14 5.69 8.64
C VAL A 116 0.13 5.34 9.42
N ASN A 117 0.14 5.53 10.74
CA ASN A 117 1.24 5.13 11.62
C ASN A 117 1.37 3.61 11.68
N ILE A 118 0.26 2.88 11.70
CA ILE A 118 0.28 1.40 11.65
C ILE A 118 0.87 0.93 10.33
N VAL A 119 0.55 1.59 9.21
CA VAL A 119 1.17 1.30 7.91
C VAL A 119 2.67 1.50 8.01
N ARG A 120 3.09 2.66 8.52
CA ARG A 120 4.50 3.05 8.66
C ARG A 120 5.29 2.03 9.48
N ASP A 121 4.79 1.69 10.67
CA ASP A 121 5.42 0.73 11.57
C ASP A 121 5.53 -0.66 10.95
N THR A 122 4.46 -1.09 10.27
CA THR A 122 4.42 -2.39 9.59
C THR A 122 5.48 -2.49 8.49
N PHE A 123 5.70 -1.40 7.74
CA PHE A 123 6.63 -1.40 6.63
C PHE A 123 8.07 -1.01 7.00
N SER A 124 8.29 -0.36 8.14
CA SER A 124 9.60 0.09 8.61
C SER A 124 10.69 -1.00 8.57
N VAL A 125 10.33 -2.25 8.90
CA VAL A 125 11.26 -3.39 8.93
C VAL A 125 11.79 -3.78 7.56
N TYR A 126 11.12 -3.39 6.47
CA TYR A 126 11.50 -3.72 5.10
C TYR A 126 12.38 -2.65 4.45
N PHE A 127 12.57 -1.49 5.08
CA PHE A 127 13.42 -0.42 4.55
C PHE A 127 14.69 -0.27 5.40
N SER A 128 15.80 0.07 4.74
CA SER A 128 17.02 0.50 5.42
C SER A 128 16.81 1.89 6.02
N ASP A 129 17.52 2.18 7.12
CA ASP A 129 17.53 3.50 7.75
C ASP A 129 18.44 4.44 6.96
N GLU A 130 17.97 4.79 5.77
CA GLU A 130 18.66 5.59 4.78
C GLU A 130 17.71 6.65 4.24
N PHE A 131 18.32 7.70 3.69
CA PHE A 131 17.60 8.73 2.99
C PHE A 131 17.67 8.52 1.49
N LEU A 132 16.53 8.70 0.84
CA LEU A 132 16.46 8.73 -0.62
C LEU A 132 17.19 9.96 -1.16
N VAL A 133 16.95 11.12 -0.56
CA VAL A 133 17.48 12.42 -1.01
C VAL A 133 18.11 13.17 0.17
N LYS A 134 19.44 13.12 0.26
CA LYS A 134 20.24 13.76 1.33
C LYS A 134 19.65 13.49 2.71
N GLU A 135 19.14 14.49 3.43
CA GLU A 135 18.45 14.34 4.73
C GLU A 135 16.97 14.76 4.63
N LYS A 136 16.43 14.90 3.42
CA LYS A 136 15.10 15.48 3.17
C LYS A 136 13.97 14.45 3.26
N GLN A 137 14.22 13.20 2.86
CA GLN A 137 13.19 12.17 2.77
C GLN A 137 13.82 10.79 3.00
N SER A 138 13.37 10.10 4.05
CA SER A 138 13.75 8.70 4.28
C SER A 138 13.16 7.77 3.19
N LEU A 139 13.72 6.57 3.03
CA LEU A 139 13.12 5.58 2.11
C LEU A 139 11.68 5.24 2.50
N LEU A 140 11.39 5.17 3.80
CA LEU A 140 10.05 4.92 4.31
C LEU A 140 9.10 6.09 3.99
N ASP A 141 9.55 7.34 4.10
CA ASP A 141 8.74 8.51 3.71
C ASP A 141 8.43 8.52 2.22
N ALA A 142 9.42 8.18 1.39
CA ALA A 142 9.24 8.04 -0.04
C ALA A 142 8.19 6.97 -0.38
N PHE A 143 8.22 5.84 0.35
CA PHE A 143 7.22 4.78 0.22
C PHE A 143 5.84 5.28 0.62
N MET A 144 5.70 5.92 1.78
CA MET A 144 4.43 6.46 2.26
C MET A 144 3.84 7.47 1.26
N ALA A 145 4.64 8.43 0.79
CA ALA A 145 4.25 9.41 -0.23
C ALA A 145 3.76 8.76 -1.53
N SER A 146 4.21 7.54 -1.83
CA SER A 146 3.84 6.81 -3.04
C SER A 146 2.53 6.02 -2.92
N VAL A 147 2.10 5.68 -1.70
CA VAL A 147 0.98 4.74 -1.46
C VAL A 147 -0.18 5.34 -0.66
N THR A 148 0.02 6.46 0.02
CA THR A 148 -1.05 7.18 0.76
C THR A 148 -1.60 8.35 -0.04
N LEU A 149 -2.85 8.70 0.22
CA LEU A 149 -3.50 9.89 -0.31
C LEU A 149 -3.96 10.79 0.84
N THR A 150 -3.71 12.09 0.70
CA THR A 150 -4.27 13.12 1.57
C THR A 150 -5.47 13.75 0.87
N ALA A 151 -6.65 13.61 1.46
CA ALA A 151 -7.89 14.17 0.94
C ALA A 151 -8.84 14.52 2.09
N GLU A 152 -9.83 15.34 1.80
CA GLU A 152 -10.90 15.66 2.74
C GLU A 152 -11.83 14.45 2.88
N LEU A 153 -11.98 13.97 4.12
CA LEU A 153 -12.93 12.94 4.53
C LEU A 153 -13.77 13.51 5.67
N ASP A 154 -15.08 13.54 5.49
CA ASP A 154 -16.03 14.05 6.50
C ASP A 154 -15.71 15.47 7.01
N GLY A 155 -15.24 16.35 6.11
CA GLY A 155 -14.88 17.74 6.44
C GLY A 155 -13.50 17.92 7.06
N VAL A 156 -12.70 16.85 7.19
CA VAL A 156 -11.35 16.88 7.78
C VAL A 156 -10.34 16.34 6.77
N GLU A 157 -9.24 17.07 6.58
CA GLU A 157 -8.13 16.57 5.76
C GLU A 157 -7.43 15.40 6.48
N LYS A 158 -7.44 14.23 5.83
CA LYS A 158 -6.86 13.01 6.39
C LYS A 158 -5.95 12.35 5.36
N THR A 159 -4.87 11.75 5.85
CA THR A 159 -4.00 10.88 5.05
C THR A 159 -4.36 9.42 5.32
N PHE A 160 -4.59 8.65 4.28
CA PHE A 160 -5.06 7.26 4.37
C PHE A 160 -4.57 6.42 3.19
N ILE A 161 -4.76 5.10 3.28
CA ILE A 161 -4.55 4.18 2.15
C ILE A 161 -5.84 4.15 1.33
N PRO A 162 -5.87 4.69 0.10
CA PRO A 162 -7.11 4.90 -0.60
C PRO A 162 -7.63 3.61 -1.25
N MET A 163 -8.95 3.47 -1.25
CA MET A 163 -9.64 2.37 -1.89
C MET A 163 -9.58 2.53 -3.42
N GLY A 164 -8.93 1.61 -4.12
CA GLY A 164 -8.81 1.62 -5.59
C GLY A 164 -7.39 1.80 -6.11
N PHE A 165 -6.44 2.18 -5.24
CA PHE A 165 -5.02 2.13 -5.61
C PHE A 165 -4.52 0.70 -5.71
N LYS A 166 -3.52 0.49 -6.57
CA LYS A 166 -3.04 -0.85 -6.92
C LYS A 166 -2.38 -1.57 -5.75
N SER A 167 -1.67 -0.83 -4.91
CA SER A 167 -0.96 -1.35 -3.75
C SER A 167 -1.86 -1.55 -2.52
N SER A 168 -3.00 -0.87 -2.44
CA SER A 168 -3.85 -0.85 -1.25
C SER A 168 -4.30 -2.23 -0.77
N PRO A 169 -4.76 -3.16 -1.64
CA PRO A 169 -5.22 -4.48 -1.18
C PRO A 169 -4.10 -5.32 -0.57
N SER A 170 -2.89 -5.25 -1.14
CA SER A 170 -1.73 -5.97 -0.62
C SER A 170 -1.22 -5.35 0.68
N ILE A 171 -1.19 -4.02 0.77
CA ILE A 171 -0.86 -3.28 2.01
C ILE A 171 -1.81 -3.69 3.14
N SER A 172 -3.12 -3.74 2.89
CA SER A 172 -4.07 -4.13 3.91
C SER A 172 -3.85 -5.56 4.40
N ASN A 173 -3.66 -6.53 3.49
CA ASN A 173 -3.36 -7.91 3.91
C ASN A 173 -2.10 -8.00 4.78
N ILE A 174 -1.07 -7.22 4.48
CA ILE A 174 0.19 -7.24 5.25
C ILE A 174 -0.02 -6.64 6.65
N ILE A 175 -0.83 -5.59 6.78
CA ILE A 175 -1.16 -4.96 8.08
C ILE A 175 -1.96 -5.93 8.94
N PHE A 176 -3.00 -6.55 8.38
CA PHE A 176 -3.90 -7.47 9.10
C PHE A 176 -3.29 -8.83 9.39
N ARG A 177 -2.11 -9.15 8.82
CA ARG A 177 -1.35 -10.37 9.14
C ARG A 177 -1.03 -10.55 10.63
N LYS A 178 -1.02 -9.48 11.42
CA LYS A 178 -0.84 -9.58 12.89
C LYS A 178 -2.05 -10.17 13.61
N ILE A 179 -3.22 -10.15 12.98
CA ILE A 179 -4.50 -10.62 13.50
C ILE A 179 -4.88 -11.98 12.88
N ASP A 180 -4.49 -12.22 11.62
CA ASP A 180 -4.69 -13.48 10.87
C ASP A 180 -4.17 -14.75 11.58
#